data_AF-A0A915N3V6-F1
#
_entry.id   AF-A0A915N3V6-F1
#
_cell.length_a   1.000
_cell.length_b   1.000
_cell.length_c   1.000
_cell.angle_alpha   90.00
_cell.angle_beta   90.00
_cell.angle_gamma   90.00
#
_symmetry.space_group_name_H-M   'P 1'
#
loop_
_entity.id
_entity.type
_entity.pdbx_description
1 polymer ?
#
loop_
_entity_poly.entity_id
_entity_poly.type
_entity_poly.pdbx_seq_one_letter_code
_entity_poly.pdbx_strand_id
1 'polypeptide(L)'
;MEVGLDFTPRYLTNGSGDKDEQRAVLGSQIELAKELGLTLNVHSRSAGKPVIEQLQSYGAKNVLLHAFTGNIKSVRLGVEADFHFSLAPAFTVNKEKGEDAQAYDSVLCLALGGVDLTIYKTCSIYFRIELFT
;
A
#
# COMPACT_ATOMS: atom_id res chain seq x y z
N MET A 1 1.60 4.91 13.45
CA MET A 1 1.42 6.16 12.69
C MET A 1 1.24 5.79 11.23
N GLU A 2 0.32 6.43 10.52
CA GLU A 2 0.04 6.20 9.10
C GLU A 2 0.31 7.51 8.34
N VAL A 3 0.83 7.41 7.13
CA VAL A 3 1.15 8.53 6.22
C VAL A 3 0.62 8.21 4.83
N GLY A 4 0.45 9.18 3.91
CA GLY A 4 0.09 8.83 2.53
C GLY A 4 -0.76 9.87 1.83
N LEU A 5 -1.46 9.41 0.77
CA LEU A 5 -2.40 10.23 0.00
C LEU A 5 -3.80 9.60 0.03
N ASP A 6 -4.82 10.44 0.18
CA ASP A 6 -6.22 10.09 -0.02
C ASP A 6 -6.85 11.07 -1.01
N PHE A 7 -7.04 10.59 -2.25
CA PHE A 7 -7.64 11.38 -3.33
C PHE A 7 -9.15 11.13 -3.49
N THR A 8 -9.82 10.63 -2.46
CA THR A 8 -11.26 10.42 -2.49
C THR A 8 -11.98 11.76 -2.72
N PRO A 9 -12.82 11.89 -3.77
CA PRO A 9 -13.39 13.19 -4.16
C PRO A 9 -14.12 13.95 -3.06
N ARG A 10 -14.77 13.24 -2.12
CA ARG A 10 -15.49 13.86 -0.98
C ARG A 10 -14.55 14.58 0.00
N TYR A 11 -13.27 14.22 0.05
CA TYR A 11 -12.27 14.84 0.93
C TYR A 11 -11.44 15.92 0.24
N LEU A 12 -11.65 16.16 -1.06
CA LEU A 12 -10.92 17.15 -1.86
C LEU A 12 -11.81 18.38 -2.13
N THR A 13 -11.97 19.26 -1.14
CA THR A 13 -12.79 20.47 -1.25
C THR A 13 -12.18 21.53 -2.18
N ASN A 14 -10.85 21.61 -2.27
CA ASN A 14 -10.12 22.55 -3.14
C ASN A 14 -9.49 21.85 -4.36
N GLY A 15 -9.91 20.62 -4.66
CA GLY A 15 -9.48 19.89 -5.84
C GLY A 15 -7.97 19.63 -5.88
N SER A 16 -7.24 20.31 -6.79
CA SER A 16 -5.79 20.14 -6.94
C SER A 16 -5.00 20.67 -5.75
N GLY A 17 -5.45 21.75 -5.10
CA GLY A 17 -4.76 22.33 -3.95
C GLY A 17 -4.57 21.34 -2.81
N ASP A 18 -5.63 20.59 -2.46
CA ASP A 18 -5.57 19.58 -1.40
C ASP A 18 -4.63 18.42 -1.78
N LYS A 19 -4.59 18.04 -3.07
CA LYS A 19 -3.66 17.00 -3.53
C LYS A 19 -2.21 17.46 -3.39
N ASP A 20 -1.93 18.72 -3.71
CA ASP A 20 -0.58 19.27 -3.64
C ASP A 20 -0.11 19.42 -2.19
N GLU A 21 -1.01 19.80 -1.28
CA GLU A 21 -0.74 19.82 0.16
C GLU A 21 -0.45 18.41 0.70
N GLN A 22 -1.28 17.41 0.37
CA GLN A 22 -1.02 16.03 0.77
C GLN A 22 0.33 15.52 0.25
N ARG A 23 0.70 15.84 -0.99
CA ARG A 23 2.01 15.46 -1.56
C ARG A 23 3.17 16.12 -0.83
N ALA A 24 3.05 17.40 -0.49
CA ALA A 24 4.08 18.12 0.25
C ALA A 24 4.30 17.50 1.63
N VAL A 25 3.22 17.24 2.38
CA VAL A 25 3.28 16.60 3.71
C VAL A 25 3.89 15.20 3.62
N LEU A 26 3.44 14.38 2.66
CA LEU A 26 4.00 13.05 2.45
C LEU A 26 5.49 13.11 2.11
N GLY A 27 5.92 14.07 1.28
CA GLY A 27 7.32 14.27 0.94
C GLY A 27 8.19 14.52 2.19
N SER A 28 7.76 15.43 3.08
CA SER A 28 8.45 15.68 4.34
C SER A 28 8.49 14.46 5.26
N GLN A 29 7.41 13.67 5.30
CA GLN A 29 7.35 12.44 6.10
C GLN A 29 8.26 11.34 5.56
N ILE A 30 8.41 11.23 4.23
CA ILE A 30 9.34 10.28 3.60
C ILE A 30 10.78 10.63 3.95
N GLU A 31 11.17 11.90 3.82
CA GLU A 31 12.53 12.33 4.18
C GLU A 31 12.83 12.10 5.66
N LEU A 32 11.90 12.46 6.55
CA LEU A 32 12.06 12.22 7.98
C LEU A 32 12.21 10.72 8.30
N ALA A 33 11.40 9.86 7.66
CA ALA A 33 11.51 8.42 7.85
C ALA A 33 12.85 7.87 7.36
N LYS A 34 13.40 8.42 6.26
CA LYS A 34 14.74 8.06 5.76
C LYS A 34 15.83 8.48 6.75
N GLU A 35 15.77 9.70 7.25
CA GLU A 35 16.73 10.21 8.26
C GLU A 35 16.73 9.35 9.53
N LEU A 36 15.56 8.87 9.94
CA LEU A 36 15.38 8.05 11.14
C LEU A 36 15.52 6.53 10.90
N GLY A 37 15.67 6.09 9.66
CA GLY A 37 15.70 4.66 9.30
C GLY A 37 14.39 3.91 9.59
N LEU A 38 13.25 4.60 9.61
CA LEU A 38 11.94 4.03 9.95
C LEU A 38 11.23 3.43 8.73
N THR A 39 10.37 2.45 8.99
CA THR A 39 9.46 1.89 7.97
C THR A 39 8.24 2.79 7.80
N LEU A 40 7.87 3.09 6.56
CA LEU A 40 6.69 3.85 6.20
C LEU A 40 5.48 2.92 6.10
N ASN A 41 4.46 3.17 6.93
CA ASN A 41 3.14 2.55 6.80
C ASN A 41 2.22 3.51 6.01
N VAL A 42 1.98 3.19 4.74
CA VAL A 42 1.50 4.14 3.73
C VAL A 42 0.06 3.88 3.28
N HIS A 43 -0.80 4.86 3.48
CA HIS A 43 -2.14 4.99 2.93
C HIS A 43 -2.13 5.38 1.44
N SER A 44 -3.02 4.81 0.64
CA SER A 44 -3.07 5.09 -0.81
C SER A 44 -4.47 5.08 -1.43
N ARG A 45 -5.52 5.37 -0.64
CA ARG A 45 -6.91 5.35 -1.11
C ARG A 45 -7.11 6.34 -2.26
N SER A 46 -7.71 5.84 -3.35
CA SER A 46 -7.91 6.60 -4.60
C SER A 46 -6.61 7.20 -5.20
N ALA A 47 -5.44 6.77 -4.72
CA ALA A 47 -4.14 7.39 -5.01
C ALA A 47 -3.00 6.36 -5.20
N GLY A 48 -3.32 5.10 -5.51
CA GLY A 48 -2.34 4.00 -5.60
C GLY A 48 -1.11 4.31 -6.47
N LYS A 49 -1.30 4.66 -7.75
CA LYS A 49 -0.19 5.05 -8.63
C LYS A 49 0.54 6.32 -8.16
N PRO A 50 -0.15 7.45 -7.87
CA PRO A 50 0.50 8.67 -7.38
C PRO A 50 1.38 8.47 -6.15
N VAL A 51 0.93 7.68 -5.17
CA VAL A 51 1.71 7.39 -3.95
C VAL A 51 3.00 6.65 -4.30
N ILE A 52 2.91 5.60 -5.13
CA ILE A 52 4.06 4.78 -5.50
C ILE A 52 5.09 5.60 -6.27
N GLU A 53 4.66 6.40 -7.24
CA GLU A 53 5.55 7.27 -8.02
C GLU A 53 6.28 8.27 -7.12
N GLN A 54 5.59 8.87 -6.15
CA GLN A 54 6.22 9.79 -5.22
C GLN A 54 7.20 9.09 -4.28
N LEU A 55 6.85 7.92 -3.72
CA LEU A 55 7.77 7.14 -2.90
C LEU A 55 9.06 6.78 -3.66
N GLN A 56 8.92 6.38 -4.94
CA GLN A 56 10.05 6.10 -5.82
C GLN A 56 10.88 7.36 -6.09
N SER A 57 10.25 8.50 -6.38
CA SER A 57 10.98 9.75 -6.67
C SER A 57 11.79 10.25 -5.47
N TYR A 58 11.33 9.97 -4.24
CA TYR A 58 12.06 10.28 -3.01
C TYR A 58 13.07 9.19 -2.60
N GLY A 59 13.14 8.08 -3.34
CA GLY A 59 14.05 6.98 -3.07
C GLY A 59 13.71 6.18 -1.81
N ALA A 60 12.44 6.09 -1.44
CA ALA A 60 11.99 5.29 -0.29
C ALA A 60 12.32 3.80 -0.48
N LYS A 61 12.59 3.07 0.61
CA LYS A 61 12.94 1.64 0.61
C LYS A 61 12.04 0.81 1.53
N ASN A 62 11.98 1.15 2.80
CA ASN A 62 11.18 0.43 3.80
C ASN A 62 9.72 0.89 3.75
N VAL A 63 8.94 0.37 2.79
CA VAL A 63 7.55 0.79 2.55
C VAL A 63 6.60 -0.40 2.69
N LEU A 64 5.53 -0.18 3.46
CA LEU A 64 4.33 -1.01 3.48
C LEU A 64 3.14 -0.17 3.01
N LEU A 65 2.55 -0.52 1.87
CA LEU A 65 1.27 0.04 1.42
C LEU A 65 0.12 -0.65 2.16
N HIS A 66 -0.48 0.08 3.10
CA HIS A 66 -1.55 -0.42 3.95
C HIS A 66 -2.88 -0.53 3.20
N ALA A 67 -3.60 -1.65 3.42
CA ALA A 67 -4.95 -1.89 2.91
C ALA A 67 -5.10 -1.51 1.43
N PHE A 68 -4.15 -1.94 0.61
CA PHE A 68 -4.05 -1.53 -0.78
C PHE A 68 -5.20 -2.08 -1.62
N THR A 69 -5.89 -1.20 -2.35
CA THR A 69 -7.00 -1.55 -3.25
C THR A 69 -6.82 -0.95 -4.65
N GLY A 70 -5.58 -0.67 -5.05
CA GLY A 70 -5.25 -0.16 -6.39
C GLY A 70 -5.30 -1.24 -7.48
N ASN A 71 -5.08 -0.85 -8.73
CA ASN A 71 -5.06 -1.79 -9.85
C ASN A 71 -3.71 -2.54 -9.95
N ILE A 72 -3.67 -3.63 -10.73
CA ILE A 72 -2.46 -4.45 -10.94
C ILE A 72 -1.27 -3.62 -11.45
N LYS A 73 -1.50 -2.63 -12.33
CA LYS A 73 -0.40 -1.82 -12.87
C LYS A 73 0.31 -1.07 -11.75
N SER A 74 -0.43 -0.55 -10.78
CA SER A 74 0.14 0.05 -9.57
C SER A 74 0.86 -0.97 -8.70
N VAL A 75 0.28 -2.17 -8.50
CA VAL A 75 0.94 -3.24 -7.73
C VAL A 75 2.31 -3.58 -8.33
N ARG A 76 2.38 -3.78 -9.65
CA ARG A 76 3.65 -4.08 -10.36
C ARG A 76 4.71 -2.99 -10.14
N LEU A 77 4.33 -1.72 -10.24
CA LEU A 77 5.25 -0.60 -9.96
C LEU A 77 5.83 -0.66 -8.54
N GLY A 78 5.01 -0.97 -7.54
CA GLY A 78 5.48 -1.08 -6.16
C GLY A 78 6.32 -2.33 -5.91
N VAL A 79 5.99 -3.47 -6.52
CA VAL A 79 6.81 -4.70 -6.44
C VAL A 79 8.18 -4.49 -7.08
N GLU A 80 8.25 -3.85 -8.25
CA GLU A 80 9.53 -3.46 -8.89
C GLU A 80 10.36 -2.50 -8.04
N ALA A 81 9.71 -1.74 -7.15
CA ALA A 81 10.35 -0.84 -6.19
C ALA A 81 10.71 -1.52 -4.86
N ASP A 82 10.47 -2.83 -4.70
CA ASP A 82 10.65 -3.60 -3.45
C ASP A 82 9.75 -3.11 -2.30
N PHE A 83 8.54 -2.65 -2.62
CA PHE A 83 7.53 -2.27 -1.65
C PHE A 83 6.64 -3.46 -1.25
N HIS A 84 6.19 -3.45 0.01
CA HIS A 84 5.28 -4.44 0.56
C HIS A 84 3.85 -3.92 0.56
N PHE A 85 2.85 -4.81 0.60
CA PHE A 85 1.44 -4.42 0.61
C PHE A 85 0.66 -5.27 1.61
N SER A 86 -0.29 -4.67 2.32
CA SER A 86 -1.34 -5.43 3.03
C SER A 86 -2.66 -5.29 2.28
N LEU A 87 -3.44 -6.36 2.25
CA LEU A 87 -4.79 -6.35 1.68
C LEU A 87 -5.81 -6.24 2.82
N ALA A 88 -6.87 -5.45 2.61
CA ALA A 88 -7.96 -5.36 3.57
C ALA A 88 -8.71 -6.70 3.65
N PRO A 89 -9.27 -7.09 4.82
CA PRO A 89 -10.04 -8.34 4.95
C PRO A 89 -11.22 -8.47 3.99
N ALA A 90 -11.80 -7.33 3.58
CA ALA A 90 -12.91 -7.28 2.63
C ALA A 90 -12.46 -7.30 1.14
N PHE A 91 -11.16 -7.41 0.87
CA PHE A 91 -10.65 -7.47 -0.49
C PHE A 91 -11.06 -8.79 -1.14
N THR A 92 -11.75 -8.69 -2.27
CA THR A 92 -12.20 -9.85 -3.06
C THR A 92 -11.49 -9.85 -4.40
N VAL A 93 -10.80 -10.93 -4.71
CA VAL A 93 -10.19 -11.14 -6.03
C VAL A 93 -11.29 -11.61 -6.99
N ASN A 94 -11.58 -10.82 -8.02
CA ASN A 94 -12.58 -11.20 -9.02
C ASN A 94 -11.98 -12.26 -9.96
N LYS A 95 -12.39 -13.53 -9.76
CA LYS A 95 -11.87 -14.71 -10.48
C LYS A 95 -11.99 -14.67 -12.00
N GLU A 96 -12.90 -13.88 -12.57
CA GLU A 96 -13.19 -13.88 -14.02
C GLU A 96 -12.06 -13.25 -14.87
N LYS A 97 -11.16 -12.47 -14.27
CA LYS A 97 -9.96 -11.95 -14.92
C LYS A 97 -8.75 -12.63 -14.32
N GLY A 98 -8.38 -13.80 -14.84
CA GLY A 98 -7.25 -14.62 -14.36
C GLY A 98 -5.86 -13.96 -14.34
N GLU A 99 -5.76 -12.66 -14.63
CA GLU A 99 -4.53 -11.86 -14.61
C GLU A 99 -4.16 -11.33 -13.22
N ASP A 100 -5.13 -11.25 -12.29
CA ASP A 100 -4.95 -10.63 -10.97
C ASP A 100 -4.12 -11.50 -10.01
N ALA A 101 -4.38 -12.82 -9.98
CA ALA A 101 -3.84 -13.76 -9.00
C ALA A 101 -2.30 -13.76 -8.92
N GLN A 102 -1.62 -13.88 -10.07
CA GLN A 102 -0.16 -14.04 -10.12
C GLN A 102 0.60 -12.78 -9.69
N ALA A 103 0.01 -11.60 -9.88
CA ALA A 103 0.62 -10.34 -9.44
C ALA A 103 0.56 -10.17 -7.92
N TYR A 104 -0.44 -10.77 -7.25
CA TYR A 104 -0.55 -10.79 -5.80
C TYR A 104 0.19 -11.97 -5.15
N ASP A 105 0.55 -13.03 -5.89
CA ASP A 105 1.40 -14.11 -5.36
C ASP A 105 2.79 -13.62 -4.92
N SER A 106 3.34 -12.60 -5.62
CA SER A 106 4.59 -11.93 -5.25
C SER A 106 4.41 -10.86 -4.16
N VAL A 107 3.18 -10.58 -3.75
CA VAL A 107 2.87 -9.57 -2.73
C VAL A 107 2.92 -10.21 -1.35
N LEU A 108 3.85 -9.74 -0.53
CA LEU A 108 3.92 -10.11 0.88
C LEU A 108 2.72 -9.53 1.64
N CYS A 109 1.67 -10.34 1.87
CA CYS A 109 0.53 -9.93 2.67
C CYS A 109 0.86 -10.00 4.17
N LEU A 110 0.92 -8.84 4.83
CA LEU A 110 0.98 -8.73 6.28
C LEU A 110 -0.45 -8.67 6.84
N ALA A 111 -0.90 -9.73 7.52
CA ALA A 111 -2.12 -9.69 8.33
C ALA A 111 -1.80 -9.06 9.69
N LEU A 112 -2.41 -7.92 10.00
CA LEU A 112 -2.24 -7.25 11.29
C LEU A 112 -3.09 -7.96 12.36
N GLY A 113 -2.54 -9.03 12.94
CA GLY A 113 -3.06 -9.67 14.15
C GLY A 113 -2.19 -9.31 15.35
N GLY A 114 -2.58 -8.29 16.12
CA GLY A 114 -2.04 -8.00 17.46
C GLY A 114 -0.53 -7.71 17.53
N VAL A 115 -0.18 -6.41 17.49
CA VAL A 115 1.12 -5.81 17.91
C VAL A 115 2.45 -6.38 17.38
N ASP A 116 2.46 -7.41 16.54
CA ASP A 116 3.70 -7.94 15.94
C ASP A 116 3.55 -8.14 14.42
N LEU A 117 4.50 -7.58 13.66
CA LEU A 117 4.46 -7.54 12.20
C LEU A 117 5.09 -8.83 11.64
N THR A 118 4.32 -9.93 11.59
CA THR A 118 4.83 -11.21 11.08
C THR A 118 4.80 -11.25 9.55
N ILE A 119 5.99 -11.27 8.93
CA ILE A 119 6.23 -11.39 7.48
C ILE A 119 5.91 -12.82 7.00
N TYR A 120 4.79 -13.01 6.29
CA TYR A 120 4.47 -14.28 5.64
C TYR A 120 5.06 -14.34 4.23
N LYS A 121 6.24 -14.97 4.07
CA LYS A 121 6.75 -15.34 2.75
C LYS A 121 5.72 -16.27 2.09
N THR A 122 5.19 -15.85 0.94
CA THR A 122 4.20 -16.51 0.07
C THR A 122 2.74 -16.32 0.47
N CYS A 123 2.06 -15.42 -0.24
CA CYS A 123 0.60 -15.38 -0.30
C CYS A 123 0.13 -16.43 -1.31
N SER A 124 0.14 -17.72 -0.94
CA SER A 124 -0.71 -18.69 -1.66
C SER A 124 -2.16 -18.30 -1.37
N ILE A 125 -2.94 -18.12 -2.44
CA ILE A 125 -4.29 -17.55 -2.58
C ILE A 125 -5.40 -18.29 -1.77
N TYR A 126 -5.14 -18.75 -0.56
CA TYR A 126 -6.11 -19.39 0.32
C TYR A 126 -5.92 -18.94 1.77
N PHE A 127 -6.46 -17.77 2.11
CA PHE A 127 -7.01 -17.58 3.46
C PHE A 127 -8.50 -17.93 3.42
N ARG A 128 -8.78 -19.24 3.40
CA ARG A 128 -9.99 -19.74 4.04
C ARG A 128 -9.79 -19.42 5.52
N ILE A 129 -10.56 -18.46 6.03
CA ILE A 129 -10.64 -18.16 7.46
C ILE A 129 -11.22 -19.41 8.13
N GLU A 130 -10.37 -20.38 8.48
CA GLU A 130 -10.66 -21.32 9.54
C GLU A 130 -9.84 -20.88 10.75
N LEU A 131 -10.47 -19.99 11.53
CA LEU A 131 -10.13 -19.80 12.93
C LEU A 131 -10.44 -21.13 13.62
N PHE A 132 -9.41 -21.92 13.91
CA PHE A 132 -9.51 -23.02 14.85
C PHE A 132 -9.93 -22.45 16.21
N THR A 133 -11.15 -22.78 16.63
CA THR A 133 -11.44 -23.11 18.04
C THR A 133 -10.90 -24.48 18.36
#